data_AF-A0A2S1QUA7-F1
#
_entry.id   AF-A0A2S1QUA7-F1
#
_cell.length_a   1.000
_cell.length_b   1.000
_cell.length_c   1.000
_cell.angle_alpha   90.00
_cell.angle_beta   90.00
_cell.angle_gamma   90.00
#
_symmetry.space_group_name_H-M   'P 1'
#
loop_
_entity.id
_entity.type
_entity.pdbx_description
1 polymer ?
#
loop_
_entity_poly.entity_id
_entity_poly.type
_entity_poly.pdbx_seq_one_letter_code
_entity_poly.pdbx_strand_id
1 'polypeptide(L)'
;MKYLIAFFFIVTTAFAQKKFTVIDASTKAPVPYAGINLNNGYGIYAGEDGSVIITDTSVTAITVSSVGYREKRADISSITDVLTLEPQPIELKEVVVSKKKSKKREDVIKAKLHRDNGAMYMSSIGLQYAFLVKSDKKEAYLSKIILPVFKAAFEAEGRPGTFDKVPFRTFVKIEVLENNGGQPGERLFDLGQVAIVDNNNKEEPFGITLTEELPVAENGMFLQITILGRVNPDGSLSNEVGYLTSTDPDGSVRKWPKYCQPNFPLVERPKGVLTFIREPFSNNNSWHAINEPHLHEIKKYPDFNIGFGYTIIAYE
;
A
#
# COMPACT_ATOMS: atom_id res chain seq x y z
N MET A 1 -45.56 39.20 -29.43
CA MET A 1 -45.20 37.94 -28.72
C MET A 1 -44.68 36.94 -29.73
N LYS A 2 -43.45 36.45 -29.55
CA LYS A 2 -43.02 35.06 -29.81
C LYS A 2 -41.51 34.99 -29.51
N TYR A 3 -41.21 34.75 -28.24
CA TYR A 3 -39.87 34.42 -27.79
C TYR A 3 -39.49 33.08 -28.42
N LEU A 4 -38.49 33.08 -29.29
CA LEU A 4 -37.88 31.86 -29.81
C LEU A 4 -36.97 31.32 -28.69
N ILE A 5 -37.49 30.39 -27.90
CA ILE A 5 -36.71 29.69 -26.87
C ILE A 5 -35.73 28.77 -27.60
N ALA A 6 -34.46 29.18 -27.68
CA ALA A 6 -33.37 28.32 -28.11
C ALA A 6 -33.09 27.31 -26.99
N PHE A 7 -33.49 26.05 -27.22
CA PHE A 7 -33.20 24.93 -26.33
C PHE A 7 -31.72 24.56 -26.47
N PHE A 8 -30.88 25.09 -25.58
CA PHE A 8 -29.46 24.74 -25.51
C PHE A 8 -29.34 23.31 -24.94
N PHE A 9 -29.13 22.32 -25.81
CA PHE A 9 -28.78 20.97 -25.41
C PHE A 9 -27.44 21.02 -24.68
N ILE A 10 -27.46 20.96 -23.35
CA ILE A 10 -26.27 20.67 -22.55
C ILE A 10 -25.93 19.21 -22.85
N VAL A 11 -25.02 18.98 -23.79
CA VAL A 11 -24.36 17.69 -23.98
C VAL A 11 -23.51 17.48 -22.74
N THR A 12 -24.04 16.77 -21.75
CA THR A 12 -23.22 16.26 -20.66
C THR A 12 -22.31 15.21 -21.27
N THR A 13 -21.01 15.52 -21.37
CA THR A 13 -20.02 14.50 -21.71
C THR A 13 -20.01 13.50 -20.56
N ALA A 14 -20.73 12.38 -20.75
CA ALA A 14 -20.65 11.25 -19.84
C ALA A 14 -19.20 10.78 -19.86
N PHE A 15 -18.47 11.02 -18.77
CA PHE A 15 -17.14 10.44 -18.60
C PHE A 15 -17.28 8.92 -18.69
N ALA A 16 -16.65 8.31 -19.69
CA ALA A 16 -16.71 6.88 -19.97
C ALA A 16 -15.89 6.06 -18.94
N GLN A 17 -16.20 6.21 -17.67
CA GLN A 17 -15.62 5.42 -16.59
C GLN A 17 -16.19 4.00 -16.61
N LYS A 18 -15.33 2.99 -16.40
CA LYS A 18 -15.78 1.61 -16.20
C LYS A 18 -16.03 1.38 -14.70
N LYS A 19 -17.18 0.81 -14.36
CA LYS A 19 -17.53 0.41 -12.99
C LYS A 19 -17.92 -1.05 -12.93
N PHE A 20 -17.50 -1.74 -11.89
CA PHE A 20 -17.91 -3.12 -11.58
C PHE A 20 -17.57 -3.46 -10.14
N THR A 21 -18.04 -4.61 -9.65
CA THR A 21 -17.74 -5.13 -8.31
C THR A 21 -16.99 -6.46 -8.43
N VAL A 22 -15.94 -6.62 -7.63
CA VAL A 22 -15.23 -7.89 -7.49
C VAL A 22 -15.90 -8.72 -6.38
N ILE A 23 -16.31 -9.95 -6.71
CA ILE A 23 -16.98 -10.85 -5.76
C ILE A 23 -16.36 -12.24 -5.75
N ASP A 24 -16.53 -12.95 -4.65
CA ASP A 24 -16.22 -14.37 -4.52
C ASP A 24 -17.17 -15.21 -5.40
N ALA A 25 -16.61 -16.14 -6.18
CA ALA A 25 -17.38 -16.96 -7.10
C ALA A 25 -18.33 -17.94 -6.40
N SER A 26 -18.00 -18.42 -5.21
CA SER A 26 -18.76 -19.37 -4.41
C SER A 26 -19.78 -18.68 -3.51
N THR A 27 -19.36 -17.67 -2.73
CA THR A 27 -20.22 -17.02 -1.72
C THR A 27 -20.99 -15.82 -2.24
N LYS A 28 -20.55 -15.25 -3.38
CA LYS A 28 -21.03 -13.97 -3.93
C LYS A 28 -20.79 -12.76 -3.03
N ALA A 29 -20.04 -12.92 -1.94
CA ALA A 29 -19.63 -11.81 -1.09
C ALA A 29 -18.63 -10.91 -1.84
N PRO A 30 -18.61 -9.60 -1.59
CA PRO A 30 -17.58 -8.72 -2.14
C PRO A 30 -16.18 -9.12 -1.69
N VAL A 31 -15.20 -8.90 -2.56
CA VAL A 31 -13.77 -9.08 -2.22
C VAL A 31 -13.15 -7.72 -1.95
N PRO A 32 -13.01 -7.32 -0.66
CA PRO A 32 -12.47 -6.01 -0.31
C PRO A 32 -11.01 -5.88 -0.73
N TYR A 33 -10.62 -4.67 -1.15
CA TYR A 33 -9.23 -4.31 -1.41
C TYR A 33 -8.48 -5.24 -2.37
N ALA A 34 -9.20 -5.88 -3.31
CA ALA A 34 -8.60 -6.64 -4.40
C ALA A 34 -7.71 -5.73 -5.25
N GLY A 35 -6.50 -6.18 -5.58
CA GLY A 35 -5.58 -5.46 -6.45
C GLY A 35 -6.00 -5.59 -7.91
N ILE A 36 -6.14 -4.46 -8.59
CA ILE A 36 -6.50 -4.36 -10.00
C ILE A 36 -5.28 -3.86 -10.76
N ASN A 37 -4.52 -4.79 -11.35
CA ASN A 37 -3.42 -4.45 -12.24
C ASN A 37 -3.99 -3.97 -13.59
N LEU A 38 -3.65 -2.74 -13.99
CA LEU A 38 -4.09 -2.14 -15.26
C LEU A 38 -3.23 -2.59 -16.45
N ASN A 39 -2.33 -3.56 -16.23
CA ASN A 39 -1.40 -4.13 -17.19
C ASN A 39 -0.53 -3.08 -17.91
N ASN A 40 -0.21 -2.00 -17.20
CA ASN A 40 0.56 -0.87 -17.71
C ASN A 40 1.64 -0.39 -16.73
N GLY A 41 2.03 -1.25 -15.78
CA GLY A 41 2.96 -0.92 -14.69
C GLY A 41 2.30 -0.35 -13.44
N TYR A 42 1.01 0.00 -13.52
CA TYR A 42 0.24 0.59 -12.43
C TYR A 42 -1.03 -0.21 -12.12
N GLY A 43 -1.59 0.05 -10.95
CA GLY A 43 -2.84 -0.56 -10.51
C GLY A 43 -3.63 0.34 -9.57
N ILE A 44 -4.81 -0.14 -9.23
CA ILE A 44 -5.70 0.42 -8.21
C ILE A 44 -6.16 -0.70 -7.29
N TYR A 45 -6.88 -0.37 -6.22
CA TYR A 45 -7.49 -1.36 -5.33
C TYR A 45 -9.00 -1.17 -5.30
N ALA A 46 -9.72 -2.28 -5.16
CA ALA A 46 -11.15 -2.25 -4.90
C ALA A 46 -11.47 -1.60 -3.54
N GLY A 47 -12.67 -1.03 -3.41
CA GLY A 47 -13.19 -0.57 -2.12
C GLY A 47 -13.42 -1.71 -1.13
N GLU A 48 -13.83 -1.36 0.09
CA GLU A 48 -14.24 -2.33 1.11
C GLU A 48 -15.45 -3.16 0.67
N ASP A 49 -16.33 -2.59 -0.16
CA ASP A 49 -17.48 -3.26 -0.77
C ASP A 49 -17.12 -3.97 -2.09
N GLY A 50 -15.83 -4.13 -2.39
CA GLY A 50 -15.33 -4.73 -3.64
C GLY A 50 -15.58 -3.87 -4.89
N SER A 51 -16.07 -2.64 -4.76
CA SER A 51 -16.32 -1.76 -5.90
C SER A 51 -15.02 -1.31 -6.57
N VAL A 52 -15.04 -1.22 -7.89
CA VAL A 52 -13.92 -0.77 -8.72
C VAL A 52 -14.40 0.26 -9.71
N ILE A 53 -13.67 1.36 -9.82
CA ILE A 53 -13.88 2.39 -10.84
C ILE A 53 -12.57 2.64 -11.58
N ILE A 54 -12.58 2.39 -12.89
CA ILE A 54 -11.45 2.70 -13.77
C ILE A 54 -11.83 3.91 -14.60
N THR A 55 -11.10 5.00 -14.40
CA THR A 55 -11.30 6.28 -15.08
C THR A 55 -10.47 6.41 -16.37
N ASP A 56 -9.37 5.66 -16.49
CA ASP A 56 -8.57 5.63 -17.72
C ASP A 56 -9.22 4.71 -18.77
N THR A 57 -9.76 5.33 -19.81
CA THR A 57 -10.41 4.67 -20.95
C THR A 57 -9.45 3.92 -21.87
N SER A 58 -8.14 4.16 -21.77
CA SER A 58 -7.12 3.44 -22.55
C SER A 58 -6.87 2.02 -22.05
N VAL A 59 -7.35 1.67 -20.85
CA VAL A 59 -7.18 0.34 -20.27
C VAL A 59 -8.15 -0.64 -20.94
N THR A 60 -7.59 -1.62 -21.64
CA THR A 60 -8.37 -2.63 -22.38
C THR A 60 -8.48 -3.97 -21.65
N ALA A 61 -7.49 -4.31 -20.82
CA ALA A 61 -7.45 -5.55 -20.06
C ALA A 61 -6.85 -5.31 -18.67
N ILE A 62 -7.36 -6.04 -17.68
CA ILE A 62 -6.91 -5.98 -16.30
C ILE A 62 -6.58 -7.37 -15.77
N THR A 63 -5.80 -7.40 -14.70
CA THR A 63 -5.53 -8.60 -13.94
C THR A 63 -5.91 -8.34 -12.48
N VAL A 64 -6.86 -9.12 -11.96
CA VAL A 64 -7.39 -8.97 -10.61
C VAL A 64 -6.77 -10.03 -9.71
N SER A 65 -6.23 -9.60 -8.57
CA SER A 65 -5.60 -10.45 -7.57
C SER A 65 -6.10 -10.10 -6.17
N SER A 66 -6.28 -11.12 -5.33
CA SER A 66 -6.54 -10.95 -3.91
C SER A 66 -6.03 -12.18 -3.18
N VAL A 67 -5.68 -12.01 -1.90
CA VAL A 67 -5.15 -13.11 -1.10
C VAL A 67 -6.23 -14.16 -0.88
N GLY A 68 -5.88 -15.44 -1.08
CA GLY A 68 -6.84 -16.55 -0.99
C GLY A 68 -7.70 -16.74 -2.24
N TYR A 69 -7.39 -16.06 -3.34
CA TYR A 69 -8.08 -16.18 -4.61
C TYR A 69 -7.11 -16.48 -5.75
N ARG A 70 -7.59 -17.19 -6.76
CA ARG A 70 -6.89 -17.35 -8.03
C ARG A 70 -6.88 -16.02 -8.77
N GLU A 71 -5.71 -15.63 -9.25
CA GLU A 71 -5.57 -14.46 -10.13
C GLU A 71 -6.42 -14.62 -11.39
N LYS A 72 -7.11 -13.55 -11.81
CA LYS A 72 -7.98 -13.56 -12.98
C LYS A 72 -7.68 -12.40 -13.91
N ARG A 73 -7.31 -12.73 -15.14
CA ARG A 73 -7.21 -11.77 -16.25
C ARG A 73 -8.57 -11.61 -16.93
N ALA A 74 -8.94 -10.38 -17.26
CA ALA A 74 -10.19 -10.07 -17.94
C ALA A 74 -10.05 -8.87 -18.87
N ASP A 75 -10.74 -8.92 -20.02
CA ASP A 75 -10.91 -7.77 -20.90
C ASP A 75 -11.99 -6.84 -20.34
N ILE A 76 -11.71 -5.54 -20.30
CA ILE A 76 -12.61 -4.52 -19.74
C ILE A 76 -13.97 -4.51 -20.44
N SER A 77 -13.99 -4.75 -21.75
CA SER A 77 -15.22 -4.84 -22.56
C SER A 77 -16.10 -6.04 -22.21
N SER A 78 -15.53 -7.11 -21.64
CA SER A 78 -16.25 -8.33 -21.28
C SER A 78 -16.92 -8.25 -19.90
N ILE A 79 -16.44 -7.36 -19.03
CA ILE A 79 -17.00 -7.15 -17.70
C ILE A 79 -18.29 -6.36 -17.87
N THR A 80 -19.40 -6.81 -17.32
CA THR A 80 -20.64 -6.00 -17.27
C THR A 80 -20.63 -5.16 -16.00
N ASP A 81 -21.11 -5.75 -14.90
CA ASP A 81 -21.23 -5.15 -13.57
C ASP A 81 -20.42 -5.89 -12.50
N VAL A 82 -20.04 -7.16 -12.77
CA VAL A 82 -19.43 -8.04 -11.78
C VAL A 82 -18.26 -8.82 -12.38
N LEU A 83 -17.18 -8.91 -11.63
CA LEU A 83 -16.05 -9.81 -11.89
C LEU A 83 -15.92 -10.80 -10.72
N THR A 84 -16.03 -12.10 -11.01
CA THR A 84 -15.91 -13.15 -9.99
C THR A 84 -14.47 -13.63 -9.85
N LEU A 85 -14.00 -13.84 -8.62
CA LEU A 85 -12.73 -14.50 -8.30
C LEU A 85 -12.99 -15.89 -7.70
N GLU A 86 -12.24 -16.88 -8.15
CA GLU A 86 -12.32 -18.23 -7.61
C GLU A 86 -11.48 -18.33 -6.33
N PRO A 87 -12.04 -18.79 -5.20
CA PRO A 87 -11.26 -19.06 -4.01
C PRO A 87 -10.15 -20.08 -4.30
N GLN A 88 -8.94 -19.74 -3.89
CA GLN A 88 -7.78 -20.63 -3.90
C GLN A 88 -7.17 -20.55 -2.50
N PRO A 89 -7.62 -21.40 -1.55
CA PRO A 89 -7.17 -21.32 -0.18
C PRO A 89 -5.66 -21.50 -0.12
N ILE A 90 -5.01 -20.61 0.63
CA ILE A 90 -3.58 -20.68 0.93
C ILE A 90 -3.47 -21.47 2.23
N GLU A 91 -2.69 -22.54 2.23
CA GLU A 91 -2.39 -23.28 3.45
C GLU A 91 -1.40 -22.45 4.28
N LEU A 92 -1.91 -21.81 5.33
CA LEU A 92 -1.08 -21.05 6.26
C LEU A 92 -0.50 -22.00 7.31
N LYS A 93 0.75 -21.77 7.70
CA LYS A 93 1.38 -22.56 8.78
C LYS A 93 0.60 -22.35 10.07
N GLU A 94 0.15 -23.45 10.66
CA GLU A 94 -0.53 -23.41 11.95
C GLU A 94 0.41 -22.83 13.01
N VAL A 95 -0.11 -21.85 13.74
CA VAL A 95 0.63 -21.17 14.79
C VAL A 95 0.28 -21.83 16.10
N VAL A 96 1.24 -22.52 16.72
CA VAL A 96 1.05 -23.08 18.05
C VAL A 96 1.04 -21.94 19.07
N VAL A 97 -0.16 -21.50 19.47
CA VAL A 97 -0.32 -20.55 20.57
C VAL A 97 -0.09 -21.29 21.88
N SER A 98 1.10 -21.15 22.46
CA SER A 98 1.35 -21.63 23.83
C SER A 98 0.50 -20.84 24.83
N LYS A 99 0.21 -21.47 25.97
CA LYS A 99 -0.54 -20.81 27.05
C LYS A 99 0.28 -19.62 27.56
N LYS A 100 -0.16 -18.41 27.22
CA LYS A 100 0.45 -17.15 27.66
C LYS A 100 0.58 -17.15 29.18
N LYS A 101 1.80 -16.88 29.67
CA LYS A 101 2.07 -16.77 31.11
C LYS A 101 1.43 -15.50 31.68
N SER A 102 1.35 -15.41 33.01
CA SER A 102 0.65 -14.31 33.67
C SER A 102 1.43 -12.99 33.66
N LYS A 103 2.78 -13.03 33.63
CA LYS A 103 3.59 -11.82 33.67
C LYS A 103 3.84 -11.29 32.25
N LYS A 104 3.25 -10.13 31.96
CA LYS A 104 3.41 -9.41 30.70
C LYS A 104 4.51 -8.36 30.82
N ARG A 105 5.42 -8.32 29.86
CA ARG A 105 6.40 -7.22 29.69
C ARG A 105 6.28 -6.65 28.28
N GLU A 106 6.27 -5.32 28.18
CA GLU A 106 6.29 -4.63 26.89
C GLU A 106 7.69 -4.08 26.62
N ASP A 107 8.22 -4.40 25.44
CA ASP A 107 9.49 -3.88 24.93
C ASP A 107 9.19 -3.07 23.65
N VAL A 108 9.52 -1.77 23.69
CA VAL A 108 9.23 -0.83 22.60
C VAL A 108 10.50 -0.52 21.81
N ILE A 109 10.50 -0.90 20.54
CA ILE A 109 11.52 -0.54 19.57
C ILE A 109 11.11 0.80 18.96
N LYS A 110 11.88 1.85 19.25
CA LYS A 110 11.58 3.20 18.78
C LYS A 110 11.85 3.35 17.29
N ALA A 111 10.91 4.00 16.59
CA ALA A 111 11.15 4.41 15.21
C ALA A 111 12.19 5.55 15.16
N LYS A 112 12.94 5.65 14.07
CA LYS A 112 13.87 6.75 13.78
C LYS A 112 13.24 7.68 12.77
N LEU A 113 13.17 8.96 13.12
CA LEU A 113 12.58 10.02 12.32
C LEU A 113 13.59 11.16 12.18
N HIS A 114 13.60 11.81 11.02
CA HIS A 114 14.28 13.08 10.79
C HIS A 114 13.43 13.93 9.85
N ARG A 115 13.85 15.18 9.62
CA ARG A 115 13.13 16.15 8.77
C ARG A 115 13.87 16.52 7.48
N ASP A 116 14.98 15.83 7.19
CA ASP A 116 15.67 15.97 5.91
C ASP A 116 14.83 15.40 4.75
N ASN A 117 14.27 16.30 3.95
CA ASN A 117 13.46 15.97 2.78
C ASN A 117 14.28 15.35 1.63
N GLY A 118 15.61 15.50 1.62
CA GLY A 118 16.47 14.86 0.63
C GLY A 118 16.74 13.37 0.93
N ALA A 119 16.51 12.94 2.17
CA ALA A 119 16.73 11.57 2.63
C ALA A 119 15.40 10.86 2.90
N MET A 120 14.56 10.74 1.89
CA MET A 120 13.26 10.06 2.01
C MET A 120 13.00 9.09 0.87
N TYR A 121 12.07 8.17 1.11
CA TYR A 121 11.42 7.37 0.09
C TYR A 121 9.97 7.82 -0.07
N MET A 122 9.54 8.06 -1.31
CA MET A 122 8.19 8.53 -1.60
C MET A 122 7.27 7.37 -1.94
N SER A 123 6.04 7.44 -1.45
CA SER A 123 5.05 6.39 -1.68
C SER A 123 4.18 6.67 -2.90
N SER A 124 3.63 5.61 -3.47
CA SER A 124 2.66 5.60 -4.57
C SER A 124 1.65 4.47 -4.37
N ILE A 125 0.52 4.54 -5.05
CA ILE A 125 -0.50 3.48 -4.99
C ILE A 125 0.11 2.15 -5.45
N GLY A 126 -0.06 1.12 -4.64
CA GLY A 126 0.46 -0.21 -4.90
C GLY A 126 1.84 -0.48 -4.32
N LEU A 127 2.62 0.55 -3.97
CA LEU A 127 3.94 0.33 -3.38
C LEU A 127 3.82 -0.47 -2.07
N GLN A 128 4.66 -1.49 -1.93
CA GLN A 128 4.73 -2.34 -0.77
C GLN A 128 6.08 -2.17 -0.07
N TYR A 129 6.04 -2.08 1.24
CA TYR A 129 7.20 -2.10 2.12
C TYR A 129 7.17 -3.38 2.95
N ALA A 130 8.32 -4.01 3.18
CA ALA A 130 8.47 -5.11 4.12
C ALA A 130 9.52 -4.75 5.18
N PHE A 131 9.10 -4.71 6.45
CA PHE A 131 9.94 -4.34 7.58
C PHE A 131 10.27 -5.56 8.43
N LEU A 132 11.55 -5.80 8.70
CA LEU A 132 11.99 -6.91 9.52
C LEU A 132 11.68 -6.64 11.01
N VAL A 133 10.85 -7.52 11.59
CA VAL A 133 10.52 -7.55 13.02
C VAL A 133 11.28 -8.72 13.65
N LYS A 134 11.98 -8.45 14.75
CA LYS A 134 12.75 -9.45 15.50
C LYS A 134 12.48 -9.31 16.99
N SER A 135 12.68 -10.41 17.71
CA SER A 135 12.75 -10.40 19.16
C SER A 135 13.78 -11.40 19.64
N ASP A 136 14.53 -11.03 20.67
CA ASP A 136 15.46 -11.93 21.35
C ASP A 136 14.73 -12.80 22.42
N LYS A 137 13.40 -12.64 22.54
CA LYS A 137 12.56 -13.34 23.50
C LYS A 137 11.85 -14.52 22.82
N LYS A 138 11.79 -15.66 23.52
CA LYS A 138 11.18 -16.90 22.99
C LYS A 138 9.65 -16.84 22.85
N GLU A 139 8.97 -16.19 23.80
CA GLU A 139 7.50 -16.01 23.77
C GLU A 139 7.18 -14.54 23.50
N ALA A 140 7.53 -14.08 22.30
CA ALA A 140 7.34 -12.71 21.85
C ALA A 140 6.16 -12.57 20.90
N TYR A 141 5.37 -11.52 21.09
CA TYR A 141 4.24 -11.18 20.23
C TYR A 141 4.30 -9.72 19.82
N LEU A 142 4.20 -9.45 18.52
CA LEU A 142 4.03 -8.11 17.97
C LEU A 142 2.62 -7.61 18.24
N SER A 143 2.49 -6.41 18.80
CA SER A 143 1.17 -5.83 19.16
C SER A 143 0.91 -4.44 18.59
N LYS A 144 1.96 -3.65 18.37
CA LYS A 144 1.85 -2.29 17.82
C LYS A 144 2.96 -2.03 16.81
N ILE A 145 2.63 -1.29 15.77
CA ILE A 145 3.51 -0.78 14.74
C ILE A 145 3.70 0.72 14.94
N ILE A 146 4.90 1.23 14.67
CA ILE A 146 5.24 2.65 14.81
C ILE A 146 5.92 3.12 13.52
N LEU A 147 5.19 3.88 12.71
CA LEU A 147 5.62 4.38 11.42
C LEU A 147 6.30 5.75 11.53
N PRO A 148 7.56 5.89 11.09
CA PRO A 148 8.20 7.19 10.97
C PRO A 148 7.69 7.86 9.70
N VAL A 149 6.62 8.64 9.78
CA VAL A 149 6.05 9.34 8.62
C VAL A 149 6.48 10.80 8.61
N PHE A 150 6.75 11.37 7.43
CA PHE A 150 6.90 12.82 7.30
C PHE A 150 5.57 13.53 7.54
N LYS A 151 5.64 14.70 8.21
CA LYS A 151 4.49 15.59 8.36
C LYS A 151 4.24 16.51 7.16
N ALA A 152 5.31 16.83 6.42
CA ALA A 152 5.21 17.59 5.18
C ALA A 152 5.06 16.62 4.02
N ALA A 153 4.07 16.88 3.16
CA ALA A 153 3.85 16.11 1.96
C ALA A 153 4.67 16.72 0.82
N PHE A 154 5.17 15.86 -0.06
CA PHE A 154 5.62 16.29 -1.37
C PHE A 154 4.43 16.11 -2.33
N GLU A 155 3.86 17.21 -2.79
CA GLU A 155 2.81 17.21 -3.82
C GLU A 155 3.36 17.84 -5.09
N ALA A 156 3.79 16.99 -6.03
CA ALA A 156 4.19 17.42 -7.37
C ALA A 156 3.01 17.32 -8.37
N GLU A 157 1.78 17.61 -7.94
CA GLU A 157 0.67 17.76 -8.89
C GLU A 157 0.87 19.05 -9.71
N GLY A 158 1.61 18.94 -10.81
CA GLY A 158 1.69 19.97 -11.85
C GLY A 158 2.64 21.15 -11.58
N ARG A 159 3.47 21.12 -10.52
CA ARG A 159 4.57 22.09 -10.32
C ARG A 159 5.84 21.42 -9.79
N PRO A 160 7.04 21.91 -10.14
CA PRO A 160 8.27 21.43 -9.53
C PRO A 160 8.33 21.87 -8.06
N GLY A 161 8.21 20.91 -7.14
CA GLY A 161 9.09 20.80 -5.97
C GLY A 161 8.90 21.75 -4.78
N THR A 162 7.68 21.96 -4.28
CA THR A 162 7.50 22.53 -2.93
C THR A 162 7.09 21.46 -1.92
N PHE A 163 7.79 21.44 -0.78
CA PHE A 163 7.44 20.62 0.38
C PHE A 163 6.47 21.40 1.24
N ASP A 164 5.18 21.15 1.06
CA ASP A 164 4.11 21.81 1.80
C ASP A 164 3.53 20.88 2.85
N LYS A 165 3.10 21.43 3.99
CA LYS A 165 2.32 20.68 4.97
C LYS A 165 0.89 20.56 4.48
N VAL A 166 0.64 19.58 3.61
CA VAL A 166 -0.71 19.26 3.14
C VAL A 166 -1.26 18.13 4.00
N PRO A 167 -2.48 18.25 4.56
CA PRO A 167 -3.15 17.15 5.23
C PRO A 167 -3.31 15.96 4.27
N PHE A 168 -2.92 14.77 4.71
CA PHE A 168 -3.17 13.55 3.95
C PHE A 168 -3.87 12.52 4.81
N ARG A 169 -4.65 11.65 4.16
CA ARG A 169 -5.21 10.44 4.74
C ARG A 169 -5.04 9.34 3.71
N THR A 170 -4.39 8.25 4.10
CA THR A 170 -4.06 7.15 3.20
C THR A 170 -4.44 5.83 3.81
N PHE A 171 -5.16 4.99 3.07
CA PHE A 171 -5.36 3.60 3.45
C PHE A 171 -4.09 2.80 3.23
N VAL A 172 -3.71 2.05 4.26
CA VAL A 172 -2.65 1.05 4.18
C VAL A 172 -3.18 -0.32 4.58
N LYS A 173 -2.72 -1.37 3.89
CA LYS A 173 -2.99 -2.77 4.25
C LYS A 173 -1.77 -3.36 4.93
N ILE A 174 -1.99 -4.08 6.03
CA ILE A 174 -0.96 -4.71 6.85
C ILE A 174 -1.10 -6.22 6.75
N GLU A 175 0.00 -6.86 6.39
CA GLU A 175 0.11 -8.32 6.25
C GLU A 175 1.43 -8.79 6.86
N VAL A 176 1.57 -10.08 7.13
CA VAL A 176 2.81 -10.67 7.65
C VAL A 176 3.35 -11.70 6.69
N LEU A 177 4.65 -11.62 6.46
CA LEU A 177 5.41 -12.50 5.60
C LEU A 177 6.49 -13.24 6.40
N GLU A 178 6.85 -14.43 5.92
CA GLU A 178 7.98 -15.19 6.44
C GLU A 178 9.30 -14.43 6.25
N ASN A 179 10.22 -14.63 7.19
CA ASN A 179 11.61 -14.31 6.97
C ASN A 179 12.32 -15.52 6.32
N ASN A 180 12.48 -15.47 5.00
CA ASN A 180 13.19 -16.50 4.24
C ASN A 180 14.65 -16.08 4.02
N GLY A 181 15.53 -16.42 4.97
CA GLY A 181 16.97 -16.14 4.83
C GLY A 181 17.34 -14.66 4.80
N GLY A 182 16.53 -13.79 5.43
CA GLY A 182 16.71 -12.33 5.43
C GLY A 182 15.94 -11.61 4.33
N GLN A 183 15.13 -12.33 3.54
CA GLN A 183 14.26 -11.78 2.49
C GLN A 183 12.79 -12.01 2.85
N PRO A 184 11.86 -11.12 2.44
CA PRO A 184 10.43 -11.36 2.60
C PRO A 184 9.97 -12.57 1.77
N GLY A 185 9.33 -13.53 2.43
CA GLY A 185 8.83 -14.76 1.83
C GLY A 185 7.31 -14.78 1.62
N GLU A 186 6.72 -15.97 1.78
CA GLU A 186 5.27 -16.18 1.67
C GLU A 186 4.51 -15.59 2.86
N ARG A 187 3.18 -15.44 2.71
CA ARG A 187 2.31 -14.95 3.78
C ARG A 187 2.30 -15.94 4.94
N LEU A 188 2.49 -15.43 6.16
CA LEU A 188 2.63 -16.25 7.36
C LEU A 188 1.32 -16.39 8.15
N PHE A 189 0.52 -15.33 8.25
CA PHE A 189 -0.72 -15.29 9.04
C PHE A 189 -1.89 -14.81 8.20
N ASP A 190 -3.11 -15.15 8.62
CA ASP A 190 -4.34 -14.61 8.04
C ASP A 190 -4.68 -13.20 8.56
N LEU A 191 -3.66 -12.34 8.66
CA LEU A 191 -3.87 -10.94 8.97
C LEU A 191 -4.02 -10.14 7.67
N GLY A 192 -5.12 -9.39 7.55
CA GLY A 192 -5.41 -8.48 6.44
C GLY A 192 -5.88 -7.12 6.94
N GLN A 193 -5.29 -6.63 8.04
CA GLN A 193 -5.74 -5.42 8.71
C GLN A 193 -5.53 -4.18 7.82
N VAL A 194 -6.55 -3.34 7.71
CA VAL A 194 -6.46 -2.04 7.04
C VAL A 194 -6.47 -0.92 8.08
N ALA A 195 -5.68 0.12 7.85
CA ALA A 195 -5.59 1.30 8.71
C ALA A 195 -5.51 2.58 7.87
N ILE A 196 -5.92 3.71 8.45
CA ILE A 196 -5.72 5.04 7.87
C ILE A 196 -4.50 5.66 8.51
N VAL A 197 -3.53 6.05 7.69
CA VAL A 197 -2.36 6.84 8.10
C VAL A 197 -2.59 8.29 7.68
N ASP A 198 -2.42 9.22 8.62
CA ASP A 198 -2.55 10.65 8.39
C ASP A 198 -1.49 11.46 9.15
N ASN A 199 -1.28 12.71 8.74
CA ASN A 199 -0.39 13.66 9.41
C ASN A 199 -1.11 14.64 10.35
N ASN A 200 -2.41 14.45 10.60
CA ASN A 200 -3.17 15.22 11.58
C ASN A 200 -3.09 14.60 12.98
N ASN A 201 -2.71 13.32 13.08
CA ASN A 201 -2.47 12.65 14.35
C ASN A 201 -1.38 13.37 15.17
N LYS A 202 -1.67 13.58 16.46
CA LYS A 202 -0.74 14.21 17.40
C LYS A 202 0.38 13.26 17.84
N GLU A 203 0.20 11.94 17.71
CA GLU A 203 1.24 10.95 17.96
C GLU A 203 2.33 11.02 16.88
N GLU A 204 3.57 11.28 17.29
CA GLU A 204 4.75 11.25 16.41
C GLU A 204 5.82 10.39 17.09
N PRO A 205 6.23 9.26 16.48
CA PRO A 205 5.77 8.70 15.20
C PRO A 205 4.37 8.06 15.24
N PHE A 206 3.77 7.78 14.06
CA PHE A 206 2.38 7.31 13.93
C PHE A 206 2.23 5.85 14.38
N GLY A 207 1.37 5.59 15.36
CA GLY A 207 1.14 4.26 15.91
C GLY A 207 -0.07 3.53 15.30
N ILE A 208 0.07 2.23 15.01
CA ILE A 208 -1.05 1.35 14.62
C ILE A 208 -1.06 0.14 15.56
N THR A 209 -2.13 -0.02 16.34
CA THR A 209 -2.34 -1.22 17.16
C THR A 209 -2.86 -2.34 16.27
N LEU A 210 -2.28 -3.53 16.40
CA LEU A 210 -2.73 -4.71 15.68
C LEU A 210 -4.02 -5.26 16.28
N THR A 211 -4.90 -5.80 15.44
CA THR A 211 -6.16 -6.43 15.88
C THR A 211 -5.92 -7.67 16.74
N GLU A 212 -4.76 -8.30 16.60
CA GLU A 212 -4.32 -9.44 17.39
C GLU A 212 -2.82 -9.37 17.66
N GLU A 213 -2.39 -10.08 18.71
CA GLU A 213 -0.98 -10.21 19.05
C GLU A 213 -0.34 -11.32 18.21
N LEU A 214 0.57 -10.95 17.30
CA LEU A 214 1.16 -11.87 16.34
C LEU A 214 2.47 -12.46 16.87
N PRO A 215 2.62 -13.78 16.99
CA PRO A 215 3.85 -14.37 17.48
C PRO A 215 5.02 -14.07 16.55
N VAL A 216 6.15 -13.71 17.13
CA VAL A 216 7.38 -13.43 16.39
C VAL A 216 8.22 -14.70 16.34
N ALA A 217 8.47 -15.20 15.13
CA ALA A 217 9.34 -16.36 14.94
C ALA A 217 10.78 -16.08 15.41
N GLU A 218 11.53 -17.13 15.76
CA GLU A 218 12.91 -17.00 16.27
C GLU A 218 13.85 -16.28 15.29
N ASN A 219 13.69 -16.53 13.98
CA ASN A 219 14.44 -15.85 12.93
C ASN A 219 13.85 -14.46 12.59
N GLY A 220 12.75 -14.06 13.21
CA GLY A 220 11.97 -12.87 12.89
C GLY A 220 10.96 -13.10 11.78
N MET A 221 10.20 -12.06 11.47
CA MET A 221 9.19 -12.05 10.41
C MET A 221 9.20 -10.69 9.71
N PHE A 222 8.63 -10.61 8.51
CA PHE A 222 8.47 -9.34 7.82
C PHE A 222 7.03 -8.84 7.98
N LEU A 223 6.90 -7.59 8.35
CA LEU A 223 5.63 -6.89 8.29
C LEU A 223 5.52 -6.18 6.94
N GLN A 224 4.56 -6.58 6.12
CA GLN A 224 4.24 -5.91 4.86
C GLN A 224 3.25 -4.77 5.10
N ILE A 225 3.55 -3.60 4.53
CA ILE A 225 2.62 -2.47 4.42
C ILE A 225 2.43 -2.17 2.94
N THR A 226 1.18 -2.28 2.46
CA THR A 226 0.79 -1.90 1.09
C THR A 226 0.08 -0.56 1.12
N ILE A 227 0.49 0.38 0.26
CA ILE A 227 -0.18 1.66 0.07
C ILE A 227 -1.39 1.46 -0.86
N LEU A 228 -2.61 1.48 -0.29
CA LEU A 228 -3.83 1.26 -1.07
C LEU A 228 -4.27 2.53 -1.83
N GLY A 229 -4.09 3.70 -1.22
CA GLY A 229 -4.42 4.98 -1.85
C GLY A 229 -5.03 6.00 -0.88
N ARG A 230 -5.38 7.18 -1.42
CA ARG A 230 -5.97 8.28 -0.64
C ARG A 230 -7.35 7.92 -0.10
N VAL A 231 -7.72 8.51 1.03
CA VAL A 231 -9.05 8.39 1.63
C VAL A 231 -9.89 9.62 1.25
N ASN A 232 -11.09 9.38 0.72
CA ASN A 232 -12.06 10.43 0.44
C ASN A 232 -12.61 11.05 1.74
N PRO A 233 -13.24 12.24 1.69
CA PRO A 233 -13.85 12.87 2.87
C PRO A 233 -14.90 12.00 3.58
N ASP A 234 -15.61 11.15 2.83
CA ASP A 234 -16.60 10.20 3.35
C ASP A 234 -15.99 8.94 4.00
N GLY A 235 -14.65 8.80 3.95
CA GLY A 235 -13.93 7.64 4.50
C GLY A 235 -13.71 6.50 3.51
N SER A 236 -14.21 6.59 2.28
CA SER A 236 -14.00 5.57 1.25
C SER A 236 -12.61 5.68 0.59
N LEU A 237 -12.16 4.60 -0.06
CA LEU A 237 -10.93 4.63 -0.86
C LEU A 237 -11.14 5.47 -2.13
N SER A 238 -10.17 6.32 -2.47
CA SER A 238 -10.19 7.11 -3.69
C SER A 238 -10.04 6.24 -4.93
N ASN A 239 -10.78 6.56 -5.99
CA ASN A 239 -10.74 5.87 -7.28
C ASN A 239 -9.75 6.50 -8.27
N GLU A 240 -8.75 7.20 -7.76
CA GLU A 240 -7.72 7.80 -8.61
C GLU A 240 -6.79 6.73 -9.19
N VAL A 241 -6.34 6.95 -10.43
CA VAL A 241 -5.27 6.12 -11.00
C VAL A 241 -3.92 6.51 -10.38
N GLY A 242 -3.06 5.52 -10.17
CA GLY A 242 -1.73 5.68 -9.57
C GLY A 242 -0.69 6.36 -10.46
N TYR A 243 -1.08 7.04 -11.54
CA TYR A 243 -0.18 7.73 -12.46
C TYR A 243 -0.76 9.02 -13.03
N LEU A 244 0.16 9.89 -13.43
CA LEU A 244 -0.09 11.08 -14.25
C LEU A 244 0.27 10.77 -15.70
N THR A 245 -0.41 11.42 -16.65
CA THR A 245 -0.10 11.34 -18.08
C THR A 245 0.44 12.66 -18.59
N SER A 246 1.49 12.63 -19.41
CA SER A 246 1.98 13.77 -20.17
C SER A 246 2.08 13.40 -21.65
N THR A 247 1.57 14.25 -22.53
CA THR A 247 1.72 14.07 -23.98
C THR A 247 2.97 14.80 -24.45
N ASP A 248 3.86 14.08 -25.12
CA ASP A 248 5.07 14.63 -25.73
C ASP A 248 4.75 15.39 -27.03
N PRO A 249 5.66 16.26 -27.50
CA PRO A 249 5.45 17.00 -28.75
C PRO A 249 5.19 16.12 -29.99
N ASP A 250 5.64 14.87 -29.97
CA ASP A 250 5.41 13.88 -31.03
C ASP A 250 4.06 13.15 -30.92
N GLY A 251 3.26 13.48 -29.90
CA GLY A 251 1.95 12.88 -29.63
C GLY A 251 1.99 11.61 -28.79
N SER A 252 3.18 11.11 -28.40
CA SER A 252 3.29 9.96 -27.51
C SER A 252 2.87 10.31 -26.08
N VAL A 253 2.26 9.35 -25.37
CA VAL A 253 1.78 9.55 -23.99
C VAL A 253 2.73 8.85 -23.02
N ARG A 254 3.38 9.62 -22.14
CA ARG A 254 4.19 9.11 -21.03
C ARG A 254 3.38 9.05 -19.74
N LYS A 255 3.60 8.00 -18.95
CA LYS A 255 3.01 7.79 -17.63
C LYS A 255 4.08 7.95 -16.55
N TRP A 256 3.72 8.62 -15.47
CA TRP A 256 4.60 8.86 -14.31
C TRP A 256 3.87 8.46 -13.03
N PRO A 257 4.54 7.88 -12.02
CA PRO A 257 3.89 7.57 -10.76
C PRO A 257 3.25 8.81 -10.14
N LYS A 258 1.98 8.68 -9.75
CA LYS A 258 1.29 9.68 -8.94
C LYS A 258 1.60 9.37 -7.48
N TYR A 259 2.46 10.16 -6.87
CA TYR A 259 2.82 9.96 -5.48
C TYR A 259 1.63 10.20 -4.55
N CYS A 260 1.55 9.38 -3.50
CA CYS A 260 0.60 9.54 -2.40
C CYS A 260 1.35 9.29 -1.09
N GLN A 261 1.06 10.11 -0.08
CA GLN A 261 1.65 9.98 1.26
C GLN A 261 1.26 8.64 1.91
N PRO A 262 1.98 8.13 2.91
CA PRO A 262 3.10 8.75 3.62
C PRO A 262 4.46 8.55 2.93
N ASN A 263 5.30 9.58 3.01
CA ASN A 263 6.74 9.45 2.74
C ASN A 263 7.47 8.98 4.01
N PHE A 264 8.53 8.21 3.84
CA PHE A 264 9.32 7.65 4.93
C PHE A 264 10.75 8.18 4.95
N PRO A 265 11.31 8.53 6.12
CA PRO A 265 12.70 8.94 6.29
C PRO A 265 13.62 7.75 6.11
N LEU A 266 14.70 7.98 5.37
CA LEU A 266 15.74 7.01 5.13
C LEU A 266 16.85 7.18 6.15
N VAL A 267 17.16 6.09 6.84
CA VAL A 267 18.31 6.00 7.72
C VAL A 267 19.38 5.15 7.05
N GLU A 268 20.61 5.65 7.02
CA GLU A 268 21.75 4.88 6.55
C GLU A 268 21.90 3.59 7.38
N ARG A 269 22.21 2.47 6.71
CA ARG A 269 22.28 1.16 7.37
C ARG A 269 23.73 0.78 7.75
N PRO A 270 24.08 0.67 9.05
CA PRO A 270 25.39 0.17 9.45
C PRO A 270 25.47 -1.36 9.53
N LYS A 271 24.34 -2.08 9.69
CA LYS A 271 24.29 -3.55 9.78
C LYS A 271 22.99 -4.13 9.19
N GLY A 272 23.08 -4.72 8.00
CA GLY A 272 22.01 -5.54 7.38
C GLY A 272 20.83 -4.77 6.77
N VAL A 273 20.05 -5.49 5.95
CA VAL A 273 18.82 -4.99 5.31
C VAL A 273 17.65 -5.29 6.24
N LEU A 274 16.93 -4.24 6.64
CA LEU A 274 15.74 -4.33 7.50
C LEU A 274 14.47 -3.91 6.76
N THR A 275 14.61 -3.28 5.59
CA THR A 275 13.51 -2.79 4.79
C THR A 275 13.70 -3.22 3.34
N PHE A 276 12.65 -3.81 2.76
CA PHE A 276 12.53 -4.07 1.34
C PHE A 276 11.32 -3.36 0.78
N ILE A 277 11.36 -3.11 -0.52
CA ILE A 277 10.25 -2.53 -1.27
C ILE A 277 9.91 -3.38 -2.49
N ARG A 278 8.66 -3.32 -2.93
CA ARG A 278 8.15 -4.02 -4.11
C ARG A 278 7.02 -3.22 -4.75
N GLU A 279 7.00 -3.21 -6.08
CA GLU A 279 5.91 -2.64 -6.88
C GLU A 279 5.17 -3.78 -7.61
N PRO A 280 4.08 -4.32 -7.03
CA PRO A 280 3.43 -5.53 -7.50
C PRO A 280 2.79 -5.39 -8.89
N PHE A 281 2.45 -4.16 -9.31
CA PHE A 281 1.88 -3.89 -10.62
C PHE A 281 2.93 -3.68 -11.72
N SER A 282 4.20 -3.55 -11.35
CA SER A 282 5.30 -3.41 -12.30
C SER A 282 5.69 -4.74 -12.92
N ASN A 283 6.36 -4.70 -14.08
CA ASN A 283 6.90 -5.91 -14.71
C ASN A 283 7.99 -6.59 -13.87
N ASN A 284 8.68 -5.84 -13.00
CA ASN A 284 9.65 -6.37 -12.05
C ASN A 284 9.12 -6.25 -10.62
N ASN A 285 8.27 -7.19 -10.24
CA ASN A 285 7.63 -7.21 -8.92
C ASN A 285 8.48 -7.92 -7.85
N SER A 286 9.80 -7.87 -7.93
CA SER A 286 10.68 -8.49 -6.93
C SER A 286 10.97 -7.57 -5.75
N TRP A 287 11.13 -8.15 -4.55
CA TRP A 287 11.62 -7.42 -3.38
C TRP A 287 13.05 -6.94 -3.61
N HIS A 288 13.31 -5.68 -3.30
CA HIS A 288 14.64 -5.08 -3.36
C HIS A 288 14.88 -4.11 -2.21
N ALA A 289 16.15 -3.89 -1.88
CA ALA A 289 16.55 -2.93 -0.85
C ALA A 289 16.52 -1.51 -1.41
N ILE A 290 16.43 -0.52 -0.51
CA ILE A 290 16.54 0.90 -0.86
C ILE A 290 18.03 1.27 -0.88
N ASN A 291 18.55 1.57 -2.06
CA ASN A 291 19.96 1.92 -2.28
C ASN A 291 20.16 3.41 -2.64
N GLU A 292 19.07 4.15 -2.84
CA GLU A 292 19.08 5.57 -3.12
C GLU A 292 17.82 6.25 -2.56
N PRO A 293 17.89 7.54 -2.18
CA PRO A 293 16.70 8.32 -1.88
C PRO A 293 15.88 8.57 -3.15
N HIS A 294 14.61 8.89 -2.96
CA HIS A 294 13.70 9.14 -4.08
C HIS A 294 14.11 10.37 -4.92
N LEU A 295 14.62 11.39 -4.23
CA LEU A 295 15.19 12.59 -4.84
C LEU A 295 16.72 12.49 -4.83
N HIS A 296 17.27 11.61 -5.67
CA HIS A 296 18.70 11.37 -5.76
C HIS A 296 19.38 12.22 -6.85
N GLU A 297 20.66 12.47 -6.63
CA GLU A 297 21.59 12.98 -7.63
C GLU A 297 22.36 11.81 -8.25
N ILE A 298 23.06 12.05 -9.35
CA ILE A 298 23.93 11.04 -9.98
C ILE A 298 25.20 10.89 -9.13
N LYS A 299 25.13 10.08 -8.07
CA LYS A 299 26.26 9.70 -7.21
C LYS A 299 26.01 8.36 -6.52
N LYS A 300 27.06 7.80 -5.91
CA LYS A 300 26.94 6.60 -5.08
C LYS A 300 26.37 6.97 -3.70
N TYR A 301 25.28 6.31 -3.33
CA TYR A 301 24.70 6.40 -2.00
C TYR A 301 25.06 5.17 -1.15
N PRO A 302 25.02 5.28 0.19
CA PRO A 302 24.98 4.10 1.03
C PRO A 302 23.62 3.42 0.85
N ASP A 303 23.52 2.19 1.33
CA ASP A 303 22.22 1.55 1.42
C ASP A 303 21.41 2.09 2.61
N PHE A 304 20.10 2.10 2.47
CA PHE A 304 19.18 2.64 3.46
C PHE A 304 18.25 1.58 4.05
N ASN A 305 17.70 1.92 5.20
CA ASN A 305 16.49 1.33 5.75
C ASN A 305 15.50 2.46 6.07
N ILE A 306 14.25 2.09 6.33
CA ILE A 306 13.33 2.98 7.04
C ILE A 306 13.44 2.64 8.52
N GLY A 307 13.52 3.67 9.37
CA GLY A 307 13.64 3.54 10.83
C GLY A 307 12.36 3.04 11.49
N PHE A 308 11.80 1.92 11.05
CA PHE A 308 10.54 1.35 11.51
C PHE A 308 10.60 0.96 13.00
N GLY A 309 9.55 1.29 13.76
CA GLY A 309 9.42 0.93 15.17
C GLY A 309 8.25 -0.03 15.41
N TYR A 310 8.25 -0.71 16.56
CA TYR A 310 7.20 -1.65 16.94
C TYR A 310 7.24 -1.97 18.44
N THR A 311 6.14 -2.51 18.96
CA THR A 311 6.03 -3.01 20.34
C THR A 311 5.94 -4.52 20.35
N ILE A 312 6.82 -5.15 21.13
CA ILE A 312 6.78 -6.57 21.46
C ILE A 312 6.21 -6.75 22.87
N ILE A 313 5.33 -7.72 23.00
CA ILE A 313 4.86 -8.24 24.28
C ILE A 313 5.58 -9.57 24.51
N ALA A 314 6.32 -9.66 25.62
CA ALA A 314 6.90 -10.90 26.09
C ALA A 314 6.11 -11.43 27.29
N TYR A 315 5.83 -12.73 27.27
CA TYR A 315 5.27 -13.45 28.41
C TYR A 315 6.38 -14.21 29.12
N GLU A 316 6.65 -13.86 30.38
CA GLU A 316 7.75 -14.43 31.19
C GLU A 316 7.26 -15.27 32.37
#